data_AF-A0A2T0BA26-F1
#
_entry.id   AF-A0A2T0BA26-F1
#
_cell.length_a   1.000
_cell.length_b   1.000
_cell.length_c   1.000
_cell.angle_alpha   90.00
_cell.angle_beta   90.00
_cell.angle_gamma   90.00
#
_symmetry.space_group_name_H-M   'P 1'
#
loop_
_entity.id
_entity.type
_entity.pdbx_description
1 polymer ?
#
loop_
_entity_poly.entity_id
_entity_poly.type
_entity_poly.pdbx_seq_one_letter_code
_entity_poly.pdbx_strand_id
1 'polypeptide(L)'
;MEKIVIVEDDVFLREELQDILEKEGYSIECISSFDTPVEDIVSASPSLILLDLNLPKLSGFDICHVLKARGIGPILVLTSRNQLRDELHALDLGADDYLTKPCHPKRLIARIQKLLHLYENMRALLDAGDFQIDEKANILYVGKNSISLSENEGIIMKALVTS
;
A
#
# COMPACT_ATOMS: atom_id res chain seq x y z
N MET A 1 -12.68 -7.72 -1.34
CA MET A 1 -11.67 -8.15 -2.31
C MET A 1 -10.68 -7.01 -2.41
N GLU A 2 -9.40 -7.25 -2.10
CA GLU A 2 -8.39 -6.18 -2.07
C GLU A 2 -8.19 -5.63 -3.49
N LYS A 3 -8.24 -4.30 -3.63
CA LYS A 3 -8.02 -3.64 -4.92
C LYS A 3 -6.56 -3.25 -5.07
N ILE A 4 -5.92 -3.70 -6.13
CA ILE A 4 -4.56 -3.31 -6.51
C ILE A 4 -4.64 -2.36 -7.71
N VAL A 5 -4.07 -1.18 -7.56
CA VAL A 5 -3.91 -0.23 -8.66
C VAL A 5 -2.53 -0.43 -9.29
N ILE A 6 -2.49 -0.64 -10.61
CA ILE A 6 -1.25 -0.78 -11.38
C ILE A 6 -1.02 0.50 -12.17
N VAL A 7 0.15 1.11 -11.97
CA VAL A 7 0.61 2.30 -12.69
C VAL A 7 1.85 1.91 -13.50
N GLU A 8 1.61 1.59 -14.77
CA GLU A 8 2.57 1.00 -15.71
C GLU A 8 2.23 1.50 -17.11
N ASP A 9 3.20 1.98 -17.89
CA ASP A 9 2.97 2.47 -19.24
C ASP A 9 3.04 1.35 -20.29
N ASP A 10 3.90 0.34 -20.09
CA ASP A 10 3.98 -0.82 -20.98
C ASP A 10 2.68 -1.65 -20.94
N VAL A 11 1.97 -1.68 -22.07
CA VAL A 11 0.67 -2.36 -22.20
C VAL A 11 0.80 -3.86 -21.95
N PHE A 12 1.83 -4.51 -22.50
CA PHE A 12 1.98 -5.96 -22.40
C PHE A 12 2.34 -6.38 -20.98
N LEU A 13 3.25 -5.65 -20.34
CA LEU A 13 3.60 -5.92 -18.95
C LEU A 13 2.41 -5.65 -18.02
N ARG A 14 1.64 -4.59 -18.26
CA ARG A 14 0.45 -4.28 -17.45
C ARG A 14 -0.61 -5.36 -17.57
N GLU A 15 -0.87 -5.87 -18.77
CA GLU A 15 -1.78 -7.00 -19.02
C GLU A 15 -1.28 -8.28 -18.34
N GLU A 16 0.04 -8.57 -18.42
CA GLU A 16 0.63 -9.73 -17.74
C GLU A 16 0.47 -9.63 -16.21
N LEU A 17 0.76 -8.46 -15.64
CA LEU A 17 0.59 -8.21 -14.20
C LEU A 17 -0.88 -8.33 -13.77
N GLN A 18 -1.79 -7.78 -14.56
CA GLN A 18 -3.23 -7.90 -14.32
C GLN A 18 -3.65 -9.38 -14.30
N ASP A 19 -3.31 -10.15 -15.33
CA ASP A 19 -3.63 -11.58 -15.43
C ASP A 19 -3.08 -12.39 -14.24
N ILE A 20 -1.85 -12.10 -13.82
CA ILE A 20 -1.21 -12.79 -12.69
C ILE A 20 -1.98 -12.49 -11.39
N LEU A 21 -2.31 -11.22 -11.14
CA LEU A 21 -2.89 -10.81 -9.87
C LEU A 21 -4.40 -11.13 -9.78
N GLU A 22 -5.14 -11.07 -10.89
CA GLU A 22 -6.54 -11.51 -10.93
C GLU A 22 -6.67 -13.01 -10.64
N LYS A 23 -5.73 -13.84 -11.12
CA LYS A 23 -5.68 -15.28 -10.81
C LYS A 23 -5.44 -15.57 -9.33
N GLU A 24 -4.78 -14.66 -8.61
CA GLU A 24 -4.60 -14.73 -7.16
C GLU A 24 -5.80 -14.15 -6.37
N GLY A 25 -6.85 -13.70 -7.07
CA GLY A 25 -8.11 -13.25 -6.46
C GLY A 25 -8.15 -11.76 -6.10
N TYR A 26 -7.25 -10.95 -6.65
CA TYR A 26 -7.26 -9.49 -6.47
C TYR A 26 -8.16 -8.79 -7.49
N SER A 27 -8.75 -7.64 -7.10
CA SER A 27 -9.39 -6.74 -8.06
C SER A 27 -8.34 -5.79 -8.62
N ILE A 28 -8.21 -5.68 -9.94
CA ILE A 28 -7.19 -4.86 -10.57
C ILE A 28 -7.80 -3.61 -11.22
N GLU A 29 -7.14 -2.48 -11.02
CA GLU A 29 -7.44 -1.23 -11.73
C GLU A 29 -6.15 -0.69 -12.35
N CYS A 30 -6.16 -0.55 -13.67
CA CYS A 30 -4.99 -0.17 -14.46
C CYS A 30 -5.05 1.30 -14.84
N ILE A 31 -4.06 2.09 -14.42
CA ILE A 31 -3.94 3.51 -14.78
C ILE A 31 -2.91 3.64 -15.90
N SER A 32 -3.41 4.00 -17.08
CA SER A 32 -2.62 4.19 -18.30
C SER A 32 -2.58 5.65 -18.78
N SER A 33 -3.38 6.53 -18.17
CA SER A 33 -3.30 7.98 -18.38
C SER A 33 -2.42 8.61 -17.31
N PHE A 34 -1.41 9.36 -17.74
CA PHE A 34 -0.48 10.06 -16.85
C PHE A 34 -0.73 11.57 -16.81
N ASP A 35 -1.95 12.01 -17.12
CA ASP A 35 -2.32 13.42 -17.02
C ASP A 35 -2.62 13.80 -15.56
N THR A 36 -3.33 12.94 -14.82
CA THR A 36 -3.71 13.13 -13.40
C THR A 36 -3.61 11.84 -12.57
N PRO A 37 -2.48 11.12 -12.59
CA PRO A 37 -2.40 9.78 -12.02
C PRO A 37 -2.64 9.76 -10.51
N VAL A 38 -2.24 10.80 -9.78
CA VAL A 38 -2.43 10.85 -8.31
C VAL A 38 -3.92 10.89 -7.98
N GLU A 39 -4.70 11.72 -8.66
CA GLU A 39 -6.14 11.86 -8.43
C GLU A 39 -6.90 10.61 -8.85
N ASP A 40 -6.49 9.96 -9.94
CA ASP A 40 -7.05 8.68 -10.39
C ASP A 40 -6.79 7.57 -9.36
N ILE A 41 -5.55 7.46 -8.85
CA ILE A 41 -5.17 6.49 -7.80
C ILE A 41 -5.99 6.74 -6.53
N VAL A 42 -6.12 7.99 -6.08
CA VAL A 42 -6.89 8.33 -4.88
C VAL A 42 -8.35 7.94 -5.04
N SER A 43 -8.94 8.26 -6.20
CA SER A 43 -10.34 7.97 -6.50
C SER A 43 -10.61 6.46 -6.53
N ALA A 44 -9.64 5.67 -7.01
CA ALA A 44 -9.72 4.21 -7.01
C ALA A 44 -9.79 3.58 -5.61
N SER A 45 -9.36 4.31 -4.56
CA SER A 45 -9.29 3.81 -3.17
C SER A 45 -8.57 2.47 -3.04
N PRO A 46 -7.29 2.38 -3.44
CA PRO A 46 -6.55 1.12 -3.48
C PRO A 46 -6.26 0.55 -2.09
N SER A 47 -6.23 -0.77 -2.04
CA SER A 47 -5.60 -1.52 -0.96
C SER A 47 -4.07 -1.59 -1.11
N LEU A 48 -3.57 -1.53 -2.34
CA LEU A 48 -2.13 -1.47 -2.66
C LEU A 48 -1.92 -0.80 -4.02
N ILE A 49 -0.80 -0.09 -4.17
CA ILE A 49 -0.38 0.53 -5.42
C ILE A 49 0.90 -0.17 -5.91
N LEU A 50 0.87 -0.65 -7.14
CA LEU A 50 2.03 -1.16 -7.86
C LEU A 50 2.49 -0.09 -8.84
N LEU A 51 3.68 0.48 -8.63
CA LEU A 51 4.12 1.70 -9.31
C LEU A 51 5.43 1.48 -10.06
N ASP A 52 5.46 1.74 -11.36
CA ASP A 52 6.73 1.97 -12.07
C ASP A 52 7.22 3.40 -11.87
N LEU A 53 8.54 3.56 -11.79
CA LEU A 53 9.23 4.83 -11.77
C LEU A 53 9.54 5.37 -13.19
N ASN A 54 9.51 4.51 -14.21
CA ASN A 54 9.84 4.87 -15.58
C ASN A 54 8.61 5.27 -16.40
N LEU A 55 7.77 6.15 -15.85
CA LEU A 55 6.56 6.61 -16.53
C LEU A 55 6.89 7.74 -17.51
N PRO A 56 6.16 7.84 -18.64
CA PRO A 56 6.31 8.96 -19.55
C PRO A 56 5.73 10.23 -18.92
N LYS A 57 6.41 11.37 -19.13
CA LYS A 57 6.00 12.73 -18.73
C LYS A 57 6.00 13.04 -17.23
N LEU A 58 5.83 12.05 -16.36
CA LEU A 58 5.81 12.23 -14.90
C LEU A 58 6.87 11.37 -14.22
N SER A 59 7.43 11.89 -13.14
CA SER A 59 8.35 11.13 -12.28
C SER A 59 7.53 10.22 -11.36
N GLY A 60 7.72 8.90 -11.45
CA GLY A 60 7.08 7.98 -10.49
C GLY A 60 7.54 8.22 -9.04
N PHE A 61 8.71 8.82 -8.83
CA PHE A 61 9.14 9.27 -7.50
C PHE A 61 8.24 10.38 -6.96
N ASP A 62 7.83 11.34 -7.79
CA ASP A 62 6.95 12.43 -7.37
C ASP A 62 5.54 11.90 -7.03
N ILE A 63 5.04 10.97 -7.84
CA ILE A 63 3.77 10.28 -7.58
C ILE A 63 3.83 9.54 -6.23
N CYS A 64 4.90 8.78 -5.99
CA CYS A 64 5.12 8.08 -4.73
C CYS A 64 5.11 9.06 -3.55
N HIS A 65 5.92 10.13 -3.63
CA HIS A 65 6.01 11.14 -2.58
C HIS A 65 4.64 11.76 -2.24
N VAL A 66 3.88 12.19 -3.26
CA VAL A 66 2.58 12.84 -3.06
C VAL A 66 1.55 11.87 -2.46
N LEU A 67 1.50 10.62 -2.93
CA LEU A 67 0.58 9.62 -2.40
C LEU A 67 0.89 9.28 -0.94
N LYS A 68 2.17 9.10 -0.61
CA LYS A 68 2.58 8.83 0.78
C LYS A 68 2.34 10.03 1.70
N ALA A 69 2.60 11.25 1.23
CA ALA A 69 2.28 12.47 1.99
C ALA A 69 0.78 12.62 2.28
N ARG A 70 -0.08 12.09 1.40
CA ARG A 70 -1.54 12.01 1.59
C ARG A 70 -2.00 10.77 2.37
N GLY A 71 -1.09 9.91 2.83
CA GLY A 71 -1.42 8.68 3.56
C GLY A 71 -2.09 7.59 2.71
N ILE A 72 -1.89 7.61 1.39
CA ILE A 72 -2.60 6.73 0.44
C ILE A 72 -1.85 5.41 0.28
N GLY A 73 -2.36 4.36 0.94
CA GLY A 73 -2.03 2.96 0.69
C GLY A 73 -0.56 2.54 0.86
N PRO A 74 -0.29 1.22 0.87
CA PRO A 74 1.03 0.70 0.61
C PRO A 74 1.41 0.90 -0.86
N ILE A 75 2.66 1.32 -1.10
CA ILE A 75 3.24 1.43 -2.44
C ILE A 75 4.37 0.41 -2.58
N LEU A 76 4.20 -0.53 -3.52
CA LEU A 76 5.27 -1.40 -4.01
C LEU A 76 5.80 -0.81 -5.31
N VAL A 77 7.06 -0.37 -5.30
CA VAL A 77 7.73 0.04 -6.53
C VAL A 77 8.15 -1.20 -7.31
N LEU A 78 7.77 -1.26 -8.59
CA LEU A 78 8.18 -2.30 -9.53
C LEU A 78 8.79 -1.65 -10.76
N THR A 79 10.11 -1.72 -10.91
CA THR A 79 10.81 -0.91 -11.94
C THR A 79 12.05 -1.58 -12.51
N SER A 80 12.49 -1.16 -13.69
CA SER A 80 13.76 -1.61 -14.30
C SER A 80 15.00 -0.92 -13.72
N ARG A 81 14.82 0.10 -12.85
CA ARG A 81 15.94 0.76 -12.15
C ARG A 81 16.51 -0.16 -11.08
N ASN A 82 17.75 -0.61 -11.27
CA ASN A 82 18.40 -1.61 -10.41
C ASN A 82 19.58 -1.04 -9.60
N GLN A 83 19.74 0.29 -9.57
CA GLN A 83 20.81 0.91 -8.81
C GLN A 83 20.37 1.08 -7.36
N LEU A 84 21.25 0.75 -6.41
CA LEU A 84 20.98 0.91 -4.97
C LEU A 84 20.51 2.32 -4.61
N ARG A 85 21.03 3.35 -5.28
CA ARG A 85 20.62 4.73 -5.06
C ARG A 85 19.15 5.00 -5.39
N ASP A 86 18.60 4.35 -6.42
CA ASP A 86 17.19 4.52 -6.82
C ASP A 86 16.28 3.82 -5.79
N GLU A 87 16.68 2.64 -5.33
CA GLU A 87 15.98 1.89 -4.28
C GLU A 87 15.95 2.69 -2.97
N LEU A 88 17.11 3.15 -2.49
CA LEU A 88 17.18 3.97 -1.28
C LEU A 88 16.34 5.24 -1.41
N HIS A 89 16.41 5.91 -2.57
CA HIS A 89 15.64 7.12 -2.80
C HIS A 89 14.12 6.88 -2.78
N ALA A 90 13.64 5.78 -3.37
CA ALA A 90 12.22 5.44 -3.32
C ALA A 90 11.74 5.17 -1.89
N LEU A 91 12.54 4.45 -1.10
CA LEU A 91 12.24 4.16 0.30
C LEU A 91 12.25 5.43 1.16
N ASP A 92 13.20 6.34 0.93
CA ASP A 92 13.26 7.64 1.62
C ASP A 92 12.02 8.52 1.32
N LEU A 93 11.45 8.38 0.12
CA LEU A 93 10.20 9.05 -0.27
C LEU A 93 8.94 8.36 0.29
N GLY A 94 9.10 7.24 0.99
CA GLY A 94 8.04 6.54 1.71
C GLY A 94 7.48 5.32 0.98
N ALA A 95 8.08 4.85 -0.12
CA ALA A 95 7.72 3.57 -0.69
C ALA A 95 7.86 2.45 0.37
N ASP A 96 6.92 1.51 0.41
CA ASP A 96 6.90 0.47 1.43
C ASP A 96 7.78 -0.73 1.06
N ASP A 97 8.01 -0.94 -0.23
CA ASP A 97 8.91 -1.97 -0.76
C ASP A 97 9.35 -1.62 -2.19
N TYR A 98 10.42 -2.27 -2.65
CA TYR A 98 11.03 -2.06 -3.96
C TYR A 98 11.37 -3.40 -4.62
N LEU A 99 11.02 -3.54 -5.89
CA LEU A 99 11.27 -4.74 -6.68
C LEU A 99 11.76 -4.40 -8.08
N THR A 100 12.91 -4.96 -8.45
CA THR A 100 13.47 -4.77 -9.79
C THR A 100 12.86 -5.75 -10.80
N LYS A 101 12.59 -5.27 -12.01
CA LYS A 101 12.26 -6.08 -13.19
C LYS A 101 13.55 -6.63 -13.85
N PRO A 102 13.54 -7.84 -14.43
CA PRO A 102 12.45 -8.83 -14.38
C PRO A 102 12.38 -9.49 -12.99
N CYS A 103 11.17 -9.81 -12.54
CA CYS A 103 10.97 -10.53 -11.28
C CYS A 103 10.09 -11.77 -11.48
N HIS A 104 10.34 -12.80 -10.68
CA HIS A 104 9.49 -14.00 -10.70
C HIS A 104 8.10 -13.68 -10.12
N PRO A 105 6.98 -14.12 -10.73
CA PRO A 105 5.61 -13.81 -10.27
C PRO A 105 5.37 -14.11 -8.79
N LYS A 106 5.80 -15.30 -8.32
CA LYS A 106 5.73 -15.67 -6.90
C LYS A 106 6.40 -14.68 -5.94
N ARG A 107 7.47 -14.00 -6.37
CA ARG A 107 8.17 -12.98 -5.56
C ARG A 107 7.32 -11.71 -5.46
N LEU A 108 6.71 -11.27 -6.57
CA LEU A 108 5.79 -10.15 -6.59
C LEU A 108 4.60 -10.41 -5.66
N ILE A 109 3.95 -11.57 -5.82
CA ILE A 109 2.79 -11.97 -5.00
C ILE A 109 3.13 -12.00 -3.51
N ALA A 110 4.26 -12.60 -3.13
CA ALA A 110 4.67 -12.66 -1.73
C ALA A 110 4.89 -11.26 -1.11
N ARG A 111 5.43 -10.31 -1.86
CA ARG A 111 5.61 -8.92 -1.39
C ARG A 111 4.26 -8.19 -1.26
N ILE A 112 3.38 -8.35 -2.24
CA ILE A 112 2.01 -7.81 -2.19
C ILE A 112 1.26 -8.33 -0.96
N GLN A 113 1.26 -9.66 -0.75
CA GLN A 113 0.61 -10.29 0.41
C GLN A 113 1.16 -9.75 1.73
N LYS A 114 2.49 -9.62 1.84
CA LYS A 114 3.14 -9.06 3.04
C LYS A 114 2.67 -7.63 3.31
N LEU A 115 2.66 -6.77 2.29
CA LEU A 115 2.25 -5.37 2.43
C LEU A 115 0.78 -5.22 2.81
N LEU A 116 -0.11 -5.96 2.13
CA LEU A 116 -1.53 -5.97 2.46
C LEU A 116 -1.77 -6.42 3.91
N HIS A 117 -1.09 -7.49 4.35
CA HIS A 117 -1.22 -7.98 5.72
C HIS A 117 -0.74 -6.95 6.77
N LEU A 118 0.39 -6.28 6.52
CA LEU A 118 0.89 -5.24 7.43
C LEU A 118 -0.07 -4.07 7.54
N TYR A 119 -0.63 -3.61 6.43
CA TYR A 119 -1.55 -2.48 6.40
C TYR A 119 -2.94 -2.82 6.93
N GLU A 120 -3.43 -4.04 6.73
CA GLU A 120 -4.66 -4.52 7.35
C GLU A 120 -4.54 -4.52 8.88
N ASN A 121 -3.41 -4.99 9.41
CA ASN A 121 -3.15 -4.97 10.85
C ASN A 121 -2.99 -3.55 11.40
N MET A 122 -2.41 -2.62 10.62
CA MET A 122 -2.32 -1.21 11.03
C MET A 122 -3.67 -0.51 10.98
N ARG A 123 -4.53 -0.79 9.98
CA ARG A 123 -5.90 -0.28 9.92
C ARG A 123 -6.81 -0.83 11.02
N ALA A 124 -6.49 -2.02 11.54
CA ALA A 124 -7.13 -2.55 12.73
C ALA A 124 -6.73 -1.78 14.01
N LEU A 125 -5.87 -0.76 13.94
CA LEU A 125 -5.64 0.16 15.05
C LEU A 125 -6.59 1.36 14.92
N LEU A 126 -7.58 1.46 15.80
CA LEU A 126 -8.41 2.66 15.95
C LEU A 126 -7.57 3.75 16.61
N ASP A 127 -7.29 4.82 15.87
CA ASP A 127 -6.57 5.98 16.38
C ASP A 127 -7.52 6.94 17.11
N ALA A 128 -7.27 7.18 18.39
CA ALA A 128 -8.00 8.11 19.25
C ALA A 128 -7.13 9.31 19.66
N GLY A 129 -6.09 9.61 18.89
CA GLY A 129 -5.13 10.68 19.15
C GLY A 129 -4.06 10.26 20.16
N ASP A 130 -4.39 10.33 21.46
CA ASP A 130 -3.43 10.05 22.53
C ASP A 130 -3.15 8.55 22.71
N PHE A 131 -4.00 7.70 22.13
CA PHE A 131 -3.90 6.25 22.21
C PHE A 131 -4.46 5.59 20.95
N GLN A 132 -4.04 4.35 20.72
CA GLN A 132 -4.52 3.52 19.61
C GLN A 132 -5.09 2.21 20.15
N ILE A 133 -6.15 1.67 19.56
CA ILE A 133 -6.75 0.40 19.99
C ILE A 133 -6.67 -0.63 18.87
N ASP A 134 -6.08 -1.78 19.15
CA ASP A 134 -6.14 -2.95 18.29
C ASP A 134 -7.53 -3.59 18.33
N GLU A 135 -8.27 -3.42 17.24
CA GLU A 135 -9.59 -4.00 17.00
C GLU A 135 -9.58 -5.52 17.08
N LYS A 136 -8.46 -6.17 16.75
CA LYS A 136 -8.36 -7.64 16.73
C LYS A 136 -7.81 -8.19 18.04
N ALA A 137 -6.84 -7.53 18.66
CA ALA A 137 -6.13 -8.03 19.82
C ALA A 137 -6.69 -7.58 21.18
N ASN A 138 -7.66 -6.65 21.21
CA ASN A 138 -8.11 -5.98 22.45
C ASN A 138 -6.92 -5.40 23.24
N ILE A 139 -6.00 -4.72 22.54
CA ILE A 139 -4.84 -4.07 23.15
C ILE A 139 -4.96 -2.57 22.90
N LEU A 140 -4.76 -1.78 23.96
CA LEU A 140 -4.67 -0.33 23.88
C LEU A 140 -3.19 0.09 23.98
N TYR A 141 -2.74 0.89 23.02
CA TYR A 141 -1.39 1.43 22.95
C TYR A 141 -1.39 2.90 23.36
N VAL A 142 -0.52 3.29 24.28
CA VAL A 142 -0.27 4.68 24.69
C VAL A 142 1.21 4.97 24.48
N GLY A 143 1.54 5.67 23.41
CA GLY A 143 2.92 5.88 22.97
C GLY A 143 3.62 4.54 22.70
N LYS A 144 4.58 4.16 23.55
CA LYS A 144 5.33 2.89 23.43
C LYS A 144 4.82 1.78 24.36
N ASN A 145 3.85 2.07 25.22
CA ASN A 145 3.31 1.11 26.18
C ASN A 145 2.05 0.47 25.62
N SER A 146 1.79 -0.77 26.03
CA SER A 146 0.56 -1.49 25.71
C SER A 146 -0.15 -1.98 26.96
N ILE A 147 -1.48 -2.00 26.89
CA ILE A 147 -2.38 -2.47 27.94
C ILE A 147 -3.33 -3.49 27.31
N SER A 148 -3.34 -4.72 27.82
CA SER A 148 -4.35 -5.70 27.42
C SER A 148 -5.70 -5.32 28.04
N LEU A 149 -6.73 -5.22 27.21
CA LEU A 149 -8.10 -5.00 27.64
C LEU A 149 -8.80 -6.35 27.81
N SER A 150 -9.70 -6.44 28.78
CA SER A 150 -10.71 -7.49 28.79
C SER A 150 -11.67 -7.32 27.60
N GLU A 151 -12.46 -8.35 27.29
CA GLU A 151 -13.41 -8.30 26.18
C GLU A 151 -14.42 -7.15 26.30
N ASN A 152 -14.97 -6.93 27.51
CA ASN A 152 -15.91 -5.84 27.77
C ASN A 152 -15.27 -4.45 27.64
N GLU A 153 -14.04 -4.28 28.14
CA GLU A 153 -13.30 -3.02 28.00
C GLU A 153 -12.99 -2.73 26.53
N GLY A 154 -12.59 -3.77 25.78
CA GLY A 154 -12.37 -3.67 24.33
C GLY A 154 -13.62 -3.22 23.58
N ILE A 155 -14.79 -3.79 23.89
CA ILE A 155 -16.07 -3.39 23.28
C ILE A 155 -16.39 -1.93 23.59
N ILE A 156 -16.31 -1.52 24.86
CA ILE A 156 -16.63 -0.14 25.28
C ILE A 156 -15.68 0.85 24.60
N MET A 157 -14.38 0.59 24.62
CA MET A 157 -13.39 1.49 24.06
C MET A 157 -13.55 1.64 22.53
N LYS A 158 -13.78 0.54 21.80
CA LYS A 158 -14.04 0.59 20.35
C LYS A 158 -15.30 1.40 20.04
N ALA A 159 -16.37 1.22 20.80
CA ALA A 159 -17.59 1.99 20.63
C ALA A 159 -17.36 3.49 20.85
N LEU A 160 -16.56 3.88 21.85
CA LEU A 160 -16.25 5.28 22.15
C LEU A 160 -15.33 5.95 21.11
N VAL A 161 -14.43 5.19 20.48
CA VAL A 161 -13.51 5.75 19.46
C VAL A 161 -14.16 5.84 18.08
N THR A 162 -15.18 5.04 17.81
CA THR A 162 -15.90 5.02 16.53
C THR A 162 -17.17 5.87 16.49
N SER A 163 -17.54 6.54 17.60
CA SER A 163 -18.71 7.43 17.71
C SER A 163 -18.37 8.91 17.57
#